data_AF-A0A843MC01-F1
#
_entry.id   AF-A0A843MC01-F1
#
_cell.length_a   1.000
_cell.length_b   1.000
_cell.length_c   1.000
_cell.angle_alpha   90.00
_cell.angle_beta   90.00
_cell.angle_gamma   90.00
#
_symmetry.space_group_name_H-M   'P 1'
#
loop_
_entity.id
_entity.type
_entity.pdbx_description
1 polymer ?
#
loop_
_entity_poly.entity_id
_entity_poly.type
_entity_poly.pdbx_seq_one_letter_code
_entity_poly.pdbx_strand_id
1 'polypeptide(L)' 'MTDTIRFVLFALSDERIIGPLGMTRAGARHETLYLDENHITGHASTPDGTLEIIPFEEASLPAAGQIVSTGRDMTQWIR' A
#
# COMPACT_ATOMS: atom_id res chain seq x y z
N MET A 1 -5.80 22.26 1.18
CA MET A 1 -6.15 21.70 2.51
C MET A 1 -6.11 20.17 2.52
N THR A 2 -6.39 19.50 1.40
CA THR A 2 -6.41 18.03 1.28
C THR A 2 -5.02 17.38 1.36
N ASP A 3 -3.98 18.04 0.86
CA ASP A 3 -2.62 17.46 0.81
C ASP A 3 -1.92 17.40 2.18
N THR A 4 -2.20 18.35 3.06
CA THR A 4 -1.61 18.39 4.40
C THR A 4 -2.11 17.23 5.27
N ILE A 5 -3.39 16.86 5.17
CA ILE A 5 -3.98 15.74 5.93
C ILE A 5 -3.41 14.40 5.43
N ARG A 6 -3.25 14.24 4.11
CA ARG A 6 -2.63 13.04 3.51
C ARG A 6 -1.18 12.85 3.97
N PHE A 7 -0.39 13.93 3.96
CA PHE A 7 1.01 13.90 4.39
C PHE A 7 1.17 13.46 5.85
N VAL A 8 0.35 14.01 6.75
CA VAL A 8 0.41 13.69 8.19
C VAL A 8 0.08 12.22 8.44
N LEU A 9 -0.93 11.69 7.76
CA LEU A 9 -1.35 10.30 7.96
C LEU A 9 -0.28 9.29 7.51
N PHE A 10 0.33 9.50 6.34
CA PHE A 10 1.38 8.62 5.84
C PHE A 10 2.60 8.61 6.77
N ALA A 11 3.02 9.79 7.23
CA ALA A 11 4.11 9.90 8.19
C ALA A 11 3.78 9.19 9.52
N LEU A 12 2.54 9.29 10.01
CA LEU A 12 2.13 8.62 11.24
C LEU A 12 2.12 7.09 11.10
N SER A 13 1.63 6.54 9.99
CA SER A 13 1.67 5.09 9.75
C SER A 13 3.10 4.55 9.69
N ASP A 14 3.98 5.24 8.97
CA ASP A 14 5.39 4.84 8.83
C ASP A 14 6.11 4.87 10.20
N GLU A 15 5.96 5.96 10.96
CA GLU A 15 6.67 6.18 12.23
C GLU A 15 6.11 5.36 13.39
N ARG A 16 4.79 5.18 13.47
CA ARG A 16 4.12 4.65 14.67
C ARG A 16 3.70 3.20 14.56
N ILE A 17 3.62 2.66 13.35
CA ILE A 17 3.19 1.27 13.12
C ILE A 17 4.27 0.49 12.40
N ILE A 18 4.63 0.91 11.18
CA ILE A 18 5.49 0.13 10.27
C ILE A 18 6.91 -0.03 10.82
N GLY A 19 7.55 1.08 11.21
CA GLY A 19 8.90 1.07 11.78
C GLY A 19 9.02 0.22 13.06
N PRO A 20 8.19 0.46 14.10
CA PRO A 20 8.24 -0.31 15.34
C PRO A 20 8.00 -1.82 15.19
N LEU A 21 7.22 -2.24 14.19
CA LEU A 21 6.95 -3.65 13.91
C LEU A 21 8.03 -4.32 13.04
N GLY A 22 9.01 -3.56 12.56
CA GLY A 22 10.06 -4.07 11.69
C GLY A 22 9.58 -4.46 10.30
N MET A 23 8.51 -3.82 9.81
CA MET A 23 7.90 -4.05 8.50
C MET A 23 8.70 -3.33 7.39
N THR A 24 9.87 -3.87 7.06
CA THR A 24 10.89 -3.21 6.20
C THR A 24 10.51 -3.01 4.73
N ARG A 25 9.45 -3.66 4.25
CA ARG A 25 8.92 -3.58 2.88
C ARG A 25 7.44 -3.16 2.89
N ALA A 26 7.02 -2.45 3.92
CA ALA A 26 5.70 -1.84 3.99
C ALA A 26 5.81 -0.32 4.00
N GLY A 27 4.75 0.33 3.54
CA GLY A 27 4.71 1.79 3.45
C GLY A 27 3.35 2.29 3.01
N ALA A 28 3.06 3.52 3.41
CA ALA A 28 1.82 4.20 3.04
C ALA A 28 1.91 4.96 1.71
N ARG A 29 3.03 4.85 0.99
CA ARG A 29 3.28 5.57 -0.27
C ARG A 29 3.36 4.62 -1.45
N HIS A 30 3.05 5.13 -2.64
CA HIS A 30 3.02 4.34 -3.86
C HIS A 30 4.42 3.79 -4.24
N GLU A 31 5.48 4.53 -3.94
CA GLU A 31 6.86 4.14 -4.21
C GLU A 31 7.26 2.83 -3.52
N THR A 32 6.54 2.45 -2.45
CA THR A 32 6.72 1.18 -1.75
C THR A 32 6.52 -0.03 -2.67
N LEU A 33 5.70 0.07 -3.72
CA LEU A 33 5.53 -1.00 -4.72
C LEU A 33 6.79 -1.27 -5.55
N TYR A 34 7.77 -0.35 -5.54
CA TYR A 34 8.96 -0.40 -6.40
C TYR A 34 10.27 -0.49 -5.61
N LEU A 35 10.22 -0.77 -4.30
CA LEU A 35 11.41 -0.87 -3.44
C LEU A 35 12.37 -1.99 -3.87
N ASP A 36 11.82 -3.06 -4.42
CA ASP A 36 12.53 -4.15 -5.07
C ASP A 36 12.05 -4.15 -6.54
N GLU A 37 12.77 -4.75 -7.51
CA GLU A 37 12.31 -4.94 -8.92
C GLU A 37 11.04 -5.83 -9.04
N ASN A 38 10.29 -5.96 -7.96
CA ASN A 38 9.11 -6.74 -7.74
C ASN A 38 7.88 -5.94 -8.19
N HIS A 39 7.64 -5.94 -9.49
CA HIS A 39 6.49 -5.24 -10.09
C HIS A 39 5.19 -6.03 -9.86
N ILE A 40 4.35 -5.59 -8.92
CA ILE A 40 3.01 -6.16 -8.73
C ILE A 40 2.02 -5.37 -9.59
N THR A 41 1.18 -6.08 -10.36
CA THR A 41 0.12 -5.48 -11.19
C THR A 41 -1.24 -6.00 -10.75
N GLY A 42 -2.18 -5.09 -10.50
CA GLY A 42 -3.56 -5.44 -10.16
C GLY A 42 -4.32 -5.97 -11.38
N HIS A 43 -5.14 -7.00 -11.18
CA HIS A 43 -5.98 -7.58 -12.23
C HIS A 43 -7.42 -7.73 -11.75
N ALA A 44 -8.39 -7.50 -12.63
CA ALA A 44 -9.82 -7.79 -12.43
C ALA A 44 -10.32 -8.82 -13.45
N SER A 45 -11.33 -9.58 -13.05
CA SER A 45 -12.11 -10.38 -14.00
C SER A 45 -13.23 -9.51 -14.57
N THR A 46 -13.34 -9.48 -15.89
CA THR A 46 -14.49 -8.92 -16.59
C THR A 46 -15.69 -9.88 -16.49
N PRO A 47 -16.93 -9.41 -16.74
CA PRO A 47 -18.13 -10.25 -16.68
C PRO A 47 -18.12 -11.46 -17.63
N ASP A 48 -17.33 -11.41 -18.69
CA ASP A 48 -17.15 -12.52 -19.65
C ASP A 48 -15.98 -13.46 -19.28
N GLY A 49 -15.34 -13.25 -18.11
CA GLY A 49 -14.29 -14.12 -17.58
C GLY A 49 -12.88 -13.80 -18.07
N THR A 50 -12.69 -12.70 -18.78
CA THR A 50 -11.37 -12.23 -19.22
C THR A 50 -10.64 -11.51 -18.07
N LEU A 51 -9.30 -11.53 -18.08
CA LEU A 51 -8.49 -10.76 -17.13
C LEU A 51 -8.08 -9.42 -17.74
N GLU A 52 -8.32 -8.33 -17.03
CA GLU A 52 -7.83 -6.99 -17.37
C GLU A 52 -6.91 -6.44 -16.29
N ILE A 53 -5.93 -5.62 -16.69
CA ILE A 53 -5.06 -4.91 -15.76
C ILE A 53 -5.82 -3.69 -15.22
N ILE A 54 -5.86 -3.54 -13.90
CA ILE A 54 -6.47 -2.38 -13.25
C ILE A 54 -5.36 -1.37 -12.96
N PRO A 55 -5.52 -0.09 -13.37
CA PRO A 55 -4.61 0.96 -12.95
C PRO A 55 -4.65 1.15 -11.43
N PHE A 56 -3.51 1.51 -10.85
CA PHE A 56 -3.45 1.82 -9.42
C PHE A 56 -4.29 3.07 -9.11
N GLU A 57 -5.05 3.01 -8.02
CA GLU A 57 -5.87 4.15 -7.57
C GLU A 57 -5.01 5.13 -6.77
N GLU A 58 -4.48 6.17 -7.42
CA GLU A 58 -3.66 7.20 -6.76
C GLU A 58 -4.46 8.09 -5.78
N ALA A 59 -5.78 8.18 -5.96
CA ALA A 59 -6.65 9.11 -5.26
C ALA A 59 -7.62 8.45 -4.26
N SER A 60 -7.29 7.26 -3.73
CA SER A 60 -8.19 6.60 -2.80
C SER A 60 -8.36 7.38 -1.48
N LEU A 61 -9.48 7.12 -0.79
CA LEU A 61 -9.86 7.83 0.43
C LEU A 61 -8.71 7.76 1.46
N PRO A 62 -8.30 8.90 2.06
CA PRO A 62 -7.21 8.89 3.03
C PRO A 62 -7.52 7.90 4.17
N ALA A 63 -6.55 7.04 4.50
CA ALA A 63 -6.56 6.04 5.59
C ALA A 63 -7.18 4.67 5.34
N ALA A 64 -7.84 4.43 4.21
CA ALA A 64 -8.45 3.12 3.94
C ALA A 64 -7.70 2.39 2.81
N GLY A 65 -7.05 1.27 3.14
CA GLY A 65 -6.54 0.31 2.15
C GLY A 65 -5.25 0.70 1.41
N GLN A 66 -4.54 1.76 1.82
CA GLN A 66 -3.36 2.28 1.10
C GLN A 66 -2.01 1.76 1.62
N ILE A 67 -1.98 0.85 2.59
CA ILE A 67 -0.71 0.25 3.04
C ILE A 67 -0.29 -0.83 2.04
N VAL A 68 0.77 -0.55 1.31
CA VAL A 68 1.48 -1.54 0.51
C VAL A 68 2.36 -2.34 1.46
N SER A 69 2.32 -3.67 1.37
CA SER A 69 3.08 -4.56 2.25
C SER A 69 3.31 -5.91 1.58
N THR A 70 4.24 -6.68 2.14
CA THR A 70 4.46 -8.08 1.74
C THR A 70 3.75 -9.03 2.70
N GLY A 71 3.46 -10.25 2.24
CA GLY A 71 2.93 -11.30 3.13
C GLY A 71 3.82 -11.53 4.35
N ARG A 72 5.15 -11.42 4.21
CA ARG A 72 6.11 -11.51 5.31
C ARG A 72 5.89 -10.42 6.35
N ASP A 73 5.81 -9.17 5.93
CA ASP A 73 5.65 -8.03 6.85
C ASP A 73 4.28 -8.05 7.53
N MET A 74 3.24 -8.51 6.83
CA MET A 74 1.93 -8.71 7.44
C MET A 74 1.94 -9.74 8.57
N THR A 75 2.88 -10.71 8.57
CA THR A 75 3.04 -11.62 9.73
C THR A 75 3.61 -10.92 10.95
N GLN A 76 4.26 -9.76 10.81
CA GLN A 76 4.73 -8.97 11.95
C GLN A 76 3.59 -8.13 12.54
N TRP A 77 2.66 -7.67 11.69
CA TRP A 77 1.45 -6.96 12.12
C TRP A 77 0.45 -7.86 12.87
N ILE A 78 0.29 -9.11 12.45
CA ILE A 78 -0.72 -10.04 12.98
C ILE A 78 -0.32 -10.66 14.34
N ARG A 79 0.95 -10.55 14.73
CA ARG A 79 1.48 -11.12 15.99
C ARG A 79 0.99 -10.36 17.22
#